data_AF-A0A9W3SUZ7-F1
#
_entry.id   AF-A0A9W3SUZ7-F1
#
_cell.length_a   1.000
_cell.length_b   1.000
_cell.length_c   1.000
_cell.angle_alpha   90.00
_cell.angle_beta   90.00
_cell.angle_gamma   90.00
#
_symmetry.space_group_name_H-M   'P 1'
#
loop_
_entity.id
_entity.type
_entity.pdbx_description
1 polymer ?
#
loop_
_entity_poly.entity_id
_entity_poly.type
_entity_poly.pdbx_seq_one_letter_code
_entity_poly.pdbx_strand_id
1 'polypeptide(L)'
;MFYIKQLLHFTYEQALSCLFPVIIFLTLALSKIVSIPGLYRYDFILIVCLLMQWIMYKTGLETKDELKVITIFHLIGLLLEIYKVHFGSWSYPEEAYSKVFV
;
A
#
# COMPACT_ATOMS: atom_id res chain seq x y z
N MET A 1 9.27 18.37 32.15
CA MET A 1 10.12 18.30 30.94
C MET A 1 10.18 16.88 30.34
N PHE A 2 10.42 15.84 31.15
CA PHE A 2 10.51 14.44 30.69
C PHE A 2 9.28 13.98 29.87
N TYR A 3 8.07 14.15 30.41
CA TYR A 3 6.83 13.76 29.75
C TYR A 3 6.58 14.46 28.41
N ILE A 4 6.99 15.73 28.28
CA ILE A 4 6.85 16.50 27.03
C ILE A 4 7.80 15.94 25.97
N LYS A 5 9.05 15.60 26.34
CA LYS A 5 10.01 14.98 25.40
C LYS A 5 9.52 13.62 24.92
N GLN A 6 8.95 12.80 25.81
CA GLN A 6 8.39 11.50 25.45
C GLN A 6 7.17 11.64 24.53
N LEU A 7 6.30 12.62 24.80
CA LEU A 7 5.16 12.90 23.93
C LEU A 7 5.61 13.31 22.53
N LEU A 8 6.61 14.20 22.42
CA LEU A 8 7.15 14.61 21.13
C LEU A 8 7.78 13.44 20.35
N HIS A 9 8.55 12.58 21.03
CA HIS A 9 9.12 11.39 20.42
C HIS A 9 8.02 10.44 19.92
N PHE A 10 7.01 10.19 20.75
CA PHE A 10 5.88 9.35 20.37
C PHE A 10 5.14 9.91 19.15
N THR A 11 4.85 11.22 19.13
CA THR A 11 4.20 11.87 17.99
C THR A 11 5.05 11.79 16.72
N TYR A 12 6.37 11.90 16.85
CA TYR A 12 7.29 11.78 15.72
C TYR A 12 7.23 10.38 15.09
N GLU A 13 7.29 9.32 15.89
CA GLU A 13 7.16 7.94 15.41
C GLU A 13 5.78 7.68 14.78
N GLN A 14 4.70 8.19 15.40
CA GLN A 14 3.36 8.07 14.81
C GLN A 14 3.22 8.82 13.48
N ALA A 15 3.88 9.98 13.34
CA ALA A 15 3.89 10.71 12.08
C ALA A 15 4.65 9.95 10.98
N LEU A 16 5.73 9.25 11.33
CA LEU A 16 6.45 8.38 10.39
C LEU A 16 5.60 7.19 9.93
N SER A 17 4.82 6.58 10.84
CA SER A 17 3.87 5.50 10.49
C SER A 17 2.81 5.93 9.47
N CYS A 18 2.51 7.23 9.38
CA CYS A 18 1.55 7.77 8.42
C CYS A 18 2.12 7.95 7.00
N LEU A 19 3.43 7.73 6.78
CA LEU A 19 4.05 7.92 5.47
C LEU A 19 3.41 7.05 4.39
N PHE A 20 3.17 5.77 4.68
CA PHE A 20 2.61 4.83 3.71
C PHE A 20 1.17 5.20 3.30
N PRO A 21 0.21 5.43 4.23
CA PRO A 21 -1.13 5.91 3.88
C PRO A 21 -1.11 7.22 3.09
N VAL A 22 -0.28 8.20 3.47
CA VAL A 22 -0.20 9.49 2.78
C VAL A 22 0.20 9.30 1.32
N ILE A 23 1.18 8.43 1.04
CA ILE A 23 1.60 8.12 -0.33
C ILE A 23 0.50 7.40 -1.09
N ILE A 24 -0.24 6.48 -0.47
CA ILE A 24 -1.38 5.82 -1.12
C ILE A 24 -2.44 6.86 -1.51
N PHE A 25 -2.85 7.74 -0.60
CA PHE A 25 -3.86 8.76 -0.91
C PHE A 25 -3.39 9.72 -1.99
N LEU A 26 -2.13 10.14 -1.94
CA LEU A 26 -1.53 10.98 -2.97
C LEU A 26 -1.54 10.27 -4.33
N THR A 27 -1.15 9.00 -4.36
CA THR A 27 -1.14 8.20 -5.59
C THR A 27 -2.54 8.01 -6.14
N LEU A 28 -3.54 7.76 -5.29
CA LEU A 28 -4.94 7.68 -5.68
C LEU A 28 -5.43 8.99 -6.30
N ALA A 29 -5.09 10.13 -5.70
CA ALA A 29 -5.43 11.45 -6.24
C ALA A 29 -4.74 11.72 -7.58
N LEU A 30 -3.44 11.44 -7.68
CA LEU A 30 -2.65 11.60 -8.91
C LEU A 30 -3.15 10.68 -10.03
N SER A 31 -3.51 9.45 -9.70
CA SER A 31 -3.99 8.45 -10.66
C SER A 31 -5.30 8.83 -11.36
N LYS A 32 -6.05 9.81 -10.83
CA LYS A 32 -7.26 10.35 -11.46
C LYS A 32 -6.94 11.45 -12.48
N ILE A 33 -5.80 12.10 -12.36
CA ILE A 33 -5.42 13.28 -13.14
C ILE A 33 -4.39 12.91 -14.21
N VAL A 34 -3.49 11.99 -13.88
CA VAL A 34 -2.40 11.54 -14.75
C VAL A 34 -2.75 10.18 -15.32
N SER A 35 -2.84 10.11 -16.65
CA SER A 35 -2.88 8.84 -17.39
C SER A 35 -1.51 8.60 -18.03
N ILE A 36 -0.94 7.43 -17.77
CA ILE A 36 0.35 7.04 -18.33
C ILE A 36 0.07 6.11 -19.51
N PRO A 37 0.50 6.45 -20.75
CA PRO A 37 0.26 5.59 -21.90
C PRO A 37 0.95 4.24 -21.71
N GLY A 38 0.19 3.16 -21.86
CA GLY A 38 0.67 1.78 -21.73
C GLY A 38 0.69 1.20 -20.31
N LEU A 39 0.28 1.97 -19.28
CA LEU A 39 0.26 1.52 -17.90
C LEU A 39 -1.09 1.80 -17.24
N TYR A 40 -1.79 0.74 -16.86
CA TYR A 40 -3.12 0.86 -16.26
C TYR A 40 -3.07 1.43 -14.85
N ARG A 41 -4.17 2.06 -14.44
CA ARG A 41 -4.28 2.77 -13.16
C ARG A 41 -4.00 1.89 -11.94
N TYR A 42 -4.51 0.66 -11.94
CA TYR A 42 -4.31 -0.27 -10.84
C TYR A 42 -2.85 -0.76 -10.75
N ASP A 43 -2.21 -1.04 -11.89
CA ASP A 43 -0.79 -1.41 -11.91
C ASP A 43 0.09 -0.25 -11.43
N PHE A 44 -0.26 1.00 -11.77
CA PHE A 44 0.45 2.18 -11.27
C PHE A 44 0.44 2.24 -9.74
N ILE A 45 -0.75 2.11 -9.15
CA ILE A 45 -0.92 2.15 -7.69
C ILE A 45 -0.15 1.00 -7.05
N LEU A 46 -0.23 -0.21 -7.61
CA LEU A 46 0.49 -1.38 -7.13
C LEU A 46 2.01 -1.16 -7.13
N ILE A 47 2.56 -0.64 -8.23
CA ILE A 47 3.99 -0.33 -8.34
C ILE A 47 4.41 0.67 -7.26
N VAL A 48 3.63 1.74 -7.06
CA VAL A 48 3.96 2.74 -6.03
C VAL A 48 3.91 2.13 -4.62
N CYS A 49 2.92 1.30 -4.31
CA CYS A 49 2.85 0.60 -3.02
C CYS A 49 4.06 -0.31 -2.79
N LEU A 50 4.46 -1.11 -3.79
CA LEU A 50 5.62 -2.00 -3.70
C LEU A 50 6.93 -1.21 -3.55
N LEU A 51 7.09 -0.13 -4.31
CA LEU A 51 8.25 0.76 -4.19
C LEU A 51 8.33 1.40 -2.81
N MET A 52 7.21 1.90 -2.29
CA MET A 52 7.21 2.53 -0.96
C MET A 52 7.52 1.52 0.15
N GLN A 53 6.91 0.32 0.11
CA GLN A 53 7.25 -0.76 1.03
C GLN A 53 8.74 -1.11 0.97
N TRP A 54 9.30 -1.19 -0.24
CA TRP A 54 10.72 -1.47 -0.42
C TRP A 54 11.61 -0.36 0.14
N ILE A 55 11.24 0.91 -0.06
CA ILE A 55 11.94 2.07 0.51
C ILE A 55 11.91 2.01 2.04
N MET A 56 10.75 1.80 2.66
CA MET A 56 10.60 1.71 4.12
C MET A 56 11.45 0.60 4.74
N TYR A 57 11.50 -0.56 4.09
CA TYR A 57 12.38 -1.64 4.49
C TYR A 57 13.88 -1.28 4.32
N LYS A 58 14.25 -0.59 3.23
CA LYS A 58 15.64 -0.19 2.97
C LYS A 58 16.14 0.93 3.87
N THR A 59 15.28 1.86 4.25
CA THR A 59 15.61 2.94 5.20
C THR A 59 15.64 2.45 6.65
N GLY A 60 15.24 1.20 6.91
CA GLY A 60 15.18 0.62 8.25
C GLY A 60 14.03 1.15 9.09
N LEU A 61 13.05 1.82 8.47
CA LEU A 61 11.80 2.20 9.13
C LEU A 61 10.96 0.97 9.47
N GLU A 62 11.13 -0.11 8.72
CA GLU A 62 10.49 -1.40 8.96
C GLU A 62 11.50 -2.53 9.13
N THR A 63 11.18 -3.42 10.04
CA THR A 63 11.92 -4.65 10.31
C THR A 63 11.50 -5.78 9.37
N LYS A 64 12.33 -6.82 9.27
CA LYS A 64 12.01 -8.04 8.51
C LYS A 64 10.77 -8.76 9.06
N ASP A 65 10.53 -8.67 10.36
CA ASP A 65 9.38 -9.32 11.00
C ASP A 65 8.09 -8.59 10.65
N GLU A 66 8.10 -7.25 10.64
CA GLU A 66 6.97 -6.44 10.19
C GLU A 66 6.67 -6.69 8.71
N LEU A 67 7.69 -6.70 7.84
CA LEU A 67 7.51 -6.99 6.41
C LEU A 67 6.87 -8.36 6.18
N LYS A 68 7.24 -9.39 6.96
CA LYS A 68 6.62 -10.72 6.88
C LYS A 68 5.14 -10.67 7.24
N VAL A 69 4.78 -9.98 8.32
CA VAL A 69 3.37 -9.83 8.74
C VAL A 69 2.56 -9.10 7.67
N ILE A 70 3.10 -7.99 7.14
CA ILE A 70 2.46 -7.22 6.06
C ILE A 70 2.24 -8.11 4.83
N THR A 71 3.27 -8.88 4.42
CA THR A 71 3.16 -9.78 3.27
C THR A 71 2.09 -10.84 3.48
N ILE A 72 2.04 -11.49 4.65
CA ILE A 72 1.01 -12.49 4.96
C ILE A 72 -0.39 -11.86 4.94
N PHE A 73 -0.56 -10.67 5.50
CA PHE A 73 -1.83 -9.95 5.47
C PHE A 73 -2.30 -9.69 4.04
N HIS A 74 -1.41 -9.26 3.15
CA HIS A 74 -1.74 -9.02 1.75
C HIS A 74 -2.01 -10.32 0.98
N LEU A 75 -1.31 -11.41 1.28
CA LEU A 75 -1.60 -12.72 0.68
C LEU A 75 -3.00 -13.21 1.05
N ILE A 76 -3.38 -13.09 2.33
CA ILE A 76 -4.74 -13.42 2.77
C ILE A 76 -5.76 -12.49 2.10
N GLY A 77 -5.48 -11.20 2.02
CA GLY A 77 -6.32 -10.22 1.31
C GLY A 77 -6.54 -10.59 -0.16
N LEU A 78 -5.47 -10.98 -0.86
CA LEU A 78 -5.52 -11.42 -2.25
C LEU A 78 -6.36 -12.70 -2.42
N LEU A 79 -6.21 -13.67 -1.51
CA LEU A 79 -7.05 -14.88 -1.53
C LEU A 79 -8.54 -14.54 -1.35
N LEU A 80 -8.86 -13.61 -0.45
CA LEU A 80 -10.23 -13.13 -0.26
C LEU A 80 -10.75 -12.36 -1.48
N GLU A 81 -9.91 -11.55 -2.12
CA GLU A 81 -10.24 -10.86 -3.36
C GLU A 81 -10.59 -11.83 -4.48
N ILE A 82 -9.71 -12.82 -4.73
CA ILE A 82 -9.94 -13.88 -5.72
C ILE A 82 -11.26 -14.59 -5.45
N TYR A 83 -11.50 -15.00 -4.21
CA TYR A 83 -12.76 -15.66 -3.83
C TYR A 83 -13.98 -14.76 -4.11
N LYS A 84 -13.94 -13.49 -3.69
CA LYS A 84 -15.05 -12.54 -3.85
C LYS A 84 -15.39 -12.29 -5.31
N VAL A 85 -14.38 -12.23 -6.18
CA VAL A 85 -14.56 -11.98 -7.61
C VAL A 85 -15.09 -13.23 -8.32
N HIS A 86 -14.58 -14.42 -7.99
CA HIS A 86 -15.13 -15.68 -8.49
C HIS A 86 -16.60 -15.88 -8.10
N PHE A 87 -17.00 -15.44 -6.90
CA PHE A 87 -18.38 -15.50 -6.44
C PHE A 87 -19.27 -14.37 -7.00
N GLY A 88 -18.71 -13.45 -7.80
CA GLY A 88 -19.45 -12.33 -8.41
C GLY A 88 -19.88 -11.24 -7.42
N SER A 89 -19.40 -11.27 -6.18
CA SER A 89 -19.72 -10.26 -5.15
C SER A 89 -18.89 -8.98 -5.28
N TRP A 90 -17.88 -8.99 -6.16
CA TRP A 90 -17.01 -7.86 -6.46
C TRP A 90 -16.47 -7.98 -7.88
N SER A 91 -16.25 -6.85 -8.56
CA SER A 91 -15.66 -6.82 -9.90
C SER A 91 -14.81 -5.56 -10.07
N TYR A 92 -13.64 -5.71 -10.70
CA TYR A 92 -12.79 -4.59 -11.10
C TYR A 92 -13.13 -4.16 -12.54
N PRO A 93 -13.69 -2.95 -12.76
CA PRO A 93 -14.20 -2.52 -14.06
C PRO A 93 -13.10 -2.04 -15.01
N GLU A 94 -11.96 -1.58 -14.49
CA GLU A 94 -10.81 -1.17 -15.30
C GLU A 94 -9.88 -2.36 -15.57
N GLU A 95 -9.17 -2.33 -16.69
CA GLU A 95 -8.15 -3.31 -17.01
C GLU A 95 -6.88 -3.10 -16.19
N ALA A 96 -6.15 -4.19 -15.95
CA ALA A 96 -4.83 -4.19 -15.32
C ALA A 96 -4.08 -5.45 -15.73
N TYR A 97 -2.76 -5.36 -15.90
CA TYR A 97 -1.91 -6.53 -16.18
C TYR A 97 -1.85 -7.49 -14.99
N SER A 98 -1.88 -6.95 -13.77
CA SER A 98 -1.91 -7.72 -12.53
C SER A 98 -3.23 -8.43 -12.26
N LYS A 99 -4.28 -8.17 -13.05
CA LYS A 99 -5.56 -8.88 -12.98
C LYS A 99 -5.42 -10.26 -13.63
N VAL A 100 -4.73 -11.17 -12.96
CA VAL A 100 -4.53 -12.55 -13.40
C VAL A 100 -5.47 -13.44 -12.58
N PHE A 101 -6.39 -14.14 -13.26
CA PHE A 101 -7.41 -15.01 -12.64
C PHE A 101 -8.53 -14.30 -11.85
N VAL A 102 -8.77 -13.01 -12.12
CA VAL A 102 -9.79 -12.15 -11.50
C VAL A 102 -10.55 -11.41 -12.61
#